data_AF-K1RQH9-F1
#
_entry.id   AF-K1RQH9-F1
#
_cell.length_a   1.000
_cell.length_b   1.000
_cell.length_c   1.000
_cell.angle_alpha   90.00
_cell.angle_beta   90.00
_cell.angle_gamma   90.00
#
_symmetry.space_group_name_H-M   'P 1'
#
loop_
_entity.id
_entity.type
_entity.pdbx_description
1 polymer ?
#
loop_
_entity_poly.entity_id
_entity_poly.type
_entity_poly.pdbx_seq_one_letter_code
_entity_poly.pdbx_strand_id
1 'polypeptide(L)'
;MAPGKRSLAPIDLFPYKLEQAEYTVFRSYNSHQVENNVTGIDYQQGRRENTDPDGWMYESVLYSHTGKANPWDKQVDEYIQNQIFQHLRDFNKVNPRIVEQVKWNFYFPNYPPGVATALWDIIDMQGRYNTWYIGASVSFDYIEGVIEYNHLLLRLFQ
;
A
#
# COMPACT_ATOMS: atom_id res chain seq x y z
N MET A 1 -23.73 -16.82 -9.04
CA MET A 1 -23.13 -15.95 -8.01
C MET A 1 -23.15 -14.53 -8.57
N ALA A 2 -23.57 -13.54 -7.78
CA ALA A 2 -23.40 -12.15 -8.19
C ALA A 2 -21.89 -11.87 -8.23
N PRO A 3 -21.37 -11.22 -9.30
CA PRO A 3 -19.98 -10.80 -9.30
C PRO A 3 -19.75 -9.81 -8.14
N GLY A 4 -18.53 -9.82 -7.58
CA GLY A 4 -18.16 -8.88 -6.53
C GLY A 4 -18.25 -7.43 -7.04
N LYS A 5 -18.42 -6.47 -6.14
CA LYS A 5 -18.43 -5.04 -6.49
C LYS A 5 -17.02 -4.47 -6.43
N ARG A 6 -16.72 -3.50 -7.31
CA ARG A 6 -15.53 -2.66 -7.18
C ARG A 6 -15.72 -1.59 -6.12
N SER A 7 -14.59 -1.04 -5.67
CA SER A 7 -14.58 0.13 -4.82
C SER A 7 -14.95 1.39 -5.61
N LEU A 8 -15.06 2.53 -4.93
CA LEU A 8 -15.55 3.76 -5.57
C LEU A 8 -14.54 4.30 -6.58
N ALA A 9 -13.25 4.09 -6.33
CA ALA A 9 -12.16 4.45 -7.20
C ALA A 9 -11.09 3.35 -7.23
N PRO A 10 -10.27 3.27 -8.28
CA PRO A 10 -9.18 2.28 -8.34
C PRO A 10 -8.10 2.53 -7.27
N ILE A 11 -8.13 3.69 -6.61
CA ILE A 11 -7.37 4.01 -5.40
C ILE A 11 -8.35 4.56 -4.37
N ASP A 12 -8.51 3.87 -3.25
CA ASP A 12 -9.34 4.35 -2.15
C ASP A 12 -8.51 4.46 -0.87
N LEU A 13 -8.72 5.56 -0.15
CA LEU A 13 -8.16 5.79 1.17
C LEU A 13 -9.27 5.68 2.20
N PHE A 14 -9.01 4.90 3.24
CA PHE A 14 -9.96 4.67 4.31
C PHE A 14 -9.40 5.33 5.58
N PRO A 15 -9.86 6.55 5.92
CA PRO A 15 -9.34 7.26 7.08
C PRO A 15 -9.83 6.59 8.37
N TYR A 16 -8.91 6.17 9.22
CA TYR A 16 -9.20 5.64 10.56
C TYR A 16 -8.49 6.47 11.64
N LYS A 17 -9.10 6.51 12.82
CA LYS A 17 -8.39 6.95 14.03
C LYS A 17 -7.41 5.86 14.41
N LEU A 18 -6.14 6.01 14.01
CA LEU A 18 -5.05 5.06 14.31
C LEU A 18 -4.93 4.73 15.79
N GLU A 19 -5.36 5.64 16.66
CA GLU A 19 -5.38 5.42 18.11
C GLU A 19 -6.30 4.27 18.53
N GLN A 20 -7.33 3.98 17.74
CA GLN A 20 -8.45 3.09 18.07
C GLN A 20 -8.41 1.74 17.35
N ALA A 21 -7.44 1.51 16.45
CA ALA A 21 -7.35 0.29 15.65
C ALA A 21 -6.03 -0.45 15.89
N GLU A 22 -6.11 -1.76 16.16
CA GLU A 22 -4.91 -2.61 16.26
C GLU A 22 -4.30 -2.87 14.87
N TYR A 23 -5.15 -3.22 13.89
CA TYR A 23 -4.85 -3.14 12.46
C TYR A 23 -6.07 -2.64 11.69
N THR A 24 -5.85 -1.89 10.63
CA THR A 24 -6.93 -1.42 9.75
C THR A 24 -6.45 -1.24 8.31
N VAL A 25 -7.36 -1.46 7.34
CA VAL A 25 -7.11 -1.27 5.90
C VAL A 25 -7.00 0.22 5.63
N PHE A 26 -5.82 0.80 5.56
CA PHE A 26 -5.67 2.24 5.29
C PHE A 26 -5.94 2.60 3.82
N ARG A 27 -5.63 1.69 2.89
CA ARG A 27 -5.69 1.94 1.46
C ARG A 27 -5.98 0.67 0.67
N SER A 28 -6.74 0.81 -0.42
CA SER A 28 -6.77 -0.16 -1.52
C SER A 28 -6.21 0.46 -2.81
N TYR A 29 -5.57 -0.36 -3.63
CA TYR A 29 -4.99 0.04 -4.91
C TYR A 29 -5.14 -1.08 -5.95
N ASN A 30 -5.94 -0.86 -6.99
CA ASN A 30 -6.07 -1.77 -8.13
C ASN A 30 -5.06 -1.39 -9.21
N SER A 31 -3.94 -2.11 -9.26
CA SER A 31 -2.77 -1.72 -10.06
C SER A 31 -3.06 -1.67 -11.56
N HIS A 32 -3.72 -2.71 -12.08
CA HIS A 32 -4.04 -2.81 -13.50
C HIS A 32 -4.91 -1.64 -13.97
N GLN A 33 -5.89 -1.24 -13.15
CA GLN A 33 -6.81 -0.16 -13.53
C GLN A 33 -6.15 1.22 -13.44
N VAL A 34 -5.24 1.42 -12.49
CA VAL A 34 -4.44 2.66 -12.43
C VAL A 34 -3.48 2.76 -13.63
N GLU A 35 -2.76 1.68 -13.96
CA GLU A 35 -1.84 1.64 -15.10
C GLU A 35 -2.53 1.93 -16.44
N ASN A 36 -3.76 1.45 -16.60
CA ASN A 36 -4.55 1.67 -17.82
C ASN A 36 -5.41 2.94 -17.78
N ASN A 37 -5.23 3.79 -16.77
CA ASN A 37 -5.99 5.03 -16.58
C ASN A 37 -7.52 4.83 -16.61
N VAL A 38 -7.98 3.72 -16.03
CA VAL A 38 -9.40 3.38 -15.91
C VAL A 38 -9.90 3.85 -14.56
N THR A 39 -10.74 4.90 -14.57
CA THR A 39 -11.23 5.55 -13.34
C THR A 39 -12.74 5.85 -13.43
N GLY A 40 -13.32 6.37 -12.34
CA GLY A 40 -14.70 6.86 -12.32
C GLY A 40 -15.76 5.80 -12.60
N ILE A 41 -16.82 6.18 -13.32
CA ILE A 41 -17.94 5.30 -13.64
C ILE A 41 -17.50 4.08 -14.47
N ASP A 42 -16.51 4.26 -15.35
CA ASP A 42 -15.97 3.19 -16.19
C ASP A 42 -15.30 2.11 -15.33
N TYR A 43 -14.54 2.53 -14.31
CA TYR A 43 -14.00 1.61 -13.31
C TYR A 43 -15.13 0.97 -12.51
N GLN A 44 -16.02 1.74 -11.90
CA GLN A 44 -17.08 1.21 -11.02
C GLN A 44 -17.99 0.17 -11.71
N GLN A 45 -18.19 0.31 -13.02
CA GLN A 45 -19.13 -0.50 -13.79
C GLN A 45 -18.44 -1.51 -14.72
N GLY A 46 -17.11 -1.55 -14.76
CA GLY A 46 -16.35 -2.45 -15.63
C GLY A 46 -16.65 -2.28 -17.10
N ARG A 47 -16.68 -1.03 -17.60
CA ARG A 47 -17.23 -0.68 -18.92
C ARG A 47 -16.23 -0.57 -20.08
N ARG A 48 -14.91 -0.71 -19.89
CA ARG A 48 -13.91 -0.64 -20.97
C ARG A 48 -13.42 -2.03 -21.42
N GLU A 49 -13.01 -2.14 -22.68
CA GLU A 49 -12.19 -3.26 -23.15
C GLU A 49 -10.88 -3.26 -22.31
N ASN A 50 -10.56 -4.38 -21.67
CA ASN A 50 -9.54 -4.57 -20.61
C ASN A 50 -9.97 -4.24 -19.15
N THR A 51 -11.21 -3.81 -18.91
CA THR A 51 -11.83 -4.02 -17.59
C THR A 51 -12.62 -5.31 -17.65
N ASP A 52 -12.00 -6.42 -17.24
CA ASP A 52 -12.74 -7.68 -17.16
C ASP A 52 -13.99 -7.51 -16.30
N PRO A 53 -15.13 -8.09 -16.69
CA PRO A 53 -16.28 -8.13 -15.82
C PRO A 53 -15.87 -8.62 -14.44
N ASP A 54 -16.46 -8.04 -13.40
CA ASP A 54 -16.12 -8.43 -12.03
C ASP A 54 -16.18 -9.96 -11.86
N GLY A 55 -15.08 -10.55 -11.39
CA GLY A 55 -14.98 -12.00 -11.17
C GLY A 55 -14.63 -12.85 -12.40
N TRP A 56 -14.26 -12.27 -13.54
CA TRP A 56 -13.83 -13.02 -14.74
C TRP A 56 -12.31 -13.23 -14.87
N MET A 57 -11.48 -12.35 -14.31
CA MET A 57 -10.02 -12.51 -14.24
C MET A 57 -9.48 -12.13 -12.86
N TYR A 58 -8.21 -12.48 -12.60
CA TYR A 58 -7.50 -12.14 -11.36
C TYR A 58 -7.42 -10.60 -11.21
N GLU A 59 -8.16 -10.06 -10.25
CA GLU A 59 -8.06 -8.65 -9.88
C GLU A 59 -6.87 -8.50 -8.91
N SER A 60 -5.81 -7.81 -9.35
CA SER A 60 -4.68 -7.45 -8.50
C SER A 60 -5.00 -6.21 -7.70
N VAL A 61 -5.47 -6.41 -6.46
CA VAL A 61 -5.70 -5.31 -5.50
C VAL A 61 -4.72 -5.44 -4.35
N LEU A 62 -3.96 -4.36 -4.12
CA LEU A 62 -3.11 -4.21 -2.95
C LEU A 62 -3.94 -3.59 -1.81
N TYR A 63 -3.91 -4.22 -0.64
CA TYR A 63 -4.50 -3.69 0.59
C TYR A 63 -3.39 -3.34 1.58
N SER A 64 -3.20 -2.05 1.83
CA SER A 64 -2.22 -1.59 2.82
C SER A 64 -2.88 -1.54 4.19
N HIS A 65 -2.31 -2.27 5.14
CA HIS A 65 -2.73 -2.23 6.54
C HIS A 65 -1.71 -1.49 7.39
N THR A 66 -2.20 -0.75 8.38
CA THR A 66 -1.36 -0.13 9.41
C THR A 66 -1.82 -0.64 10.77
N GLY A 67 -0.87 -0.83 11.69
CA GLY A 67 -1.17 -1.36 13.01
C GLY A 67 -0.06 -1.11 14.04
N LYS A 68 -0.42 -1.22 15.32
CA LYS A 68 0.49 -0.95 16.46
C LYS A 68 1.19 -2.21 16.98
N ALA A 69 0.61 -3.38 16.74
CA ALA A 69 1.14 -4.63 17.27
C ALA A 69 2.34 -5.13 16.46
N ASN A 70 3.09 -6.07 17.04
CA ASN A 70 4.19 -6.73 16.34
C ASN A 70 3.61 -7.66 15.25
N PRO A 71 3.91 -7.45 13.94
CA PRO A 71 3.38 -8.29 12.87
C PRO A 71 3.85 -9.76 12.94
N TRP A 72 4.85 -10.06 13.78
CA TRP A 72 5.39 -11.40 13.98
C TRP A 72 4.66 -12.22 15.06
N ASP A 73 3.72 -11.61 15.80
CA ASP A 73 2.87 -12.37 16.70
C ASP A 73 1.97 -13.35 15.91
N LYS A 74 1.86 -14.58 16.39
CA LYS A 74 1.04 -15.62 15.78
C LYS A 74 -0.44 -15.24 15.72
N GLN A 75 -0.93 -14.45 16.69
CA GLN A 75 -2.33 -14.02 16.72
C GLN A 75 -2.65 -12.92 15.70
N VAL A 76 -1.62 -12.20 15.23
CA VAL A 76 -1.78 -11.09 14.30
C VAL A 76 -2.13 -11.57 12.89
N ASP A 77 -1.60 -12.72 12.47
CA ASP A 77 -1.93 -13.27 11.15
C ASP A 77 -3.44 -13.50 11.03
N GLU A 78 -4.00 -14.26 11.96
CA GLU A 78 -5.44 -14.55 11.96
C GLU A 78 -6.27 -13.25 12.00
N TYR A 79 -5.84 -12.26 12.77
CA TYR A 79 -6.49 -10.95 12.83
C TYR A 79 -6.48 -10.23 11.47
N ILE A 80 -5.31 -10.07 10.86
CA ILE A 80 -5.15 -9.38 9.55
C ILE A 80 -5.93 -10.13 8.46
N GLN A 81 -5.84 -11.46 8.44
CA GLN A 81 -6.57 -12.28 7.48
C GLN A 81 -8.08 -12.09 7.62
N ASN A 82 -8.60 -12.07 8.86
CA ASN A 82 -10.02 -11.82 9.11
C ASN A 82 -10.45 -10.41 8.66
N GLN A 83 -9.62 -9.39 8.84
CA GLN A 83 -9.88 -8.03 8.34
C GLN A 83 -9.95 -8.00 6.81
N ILE A 84 -8.98 -8.62 6.12
CA ILE A 84 -8.97 -8.73 4.66
C ILE A 84 -10.23 -9.48 4.18
N PHE A 85 -10.58 -10.60 4.81
CA PHE A 85 -11.77 -11.35 4.44
C PHE A 85 -13.06 -10.56 4.65
N GLN A 86 -13.16 -9.78 5.73
CA GLN A 86 -14.30 -8.89 5.90
C GLN A 86 -14.37 -7.84 4.81
N HIS A 87 -13.27 -7.16 4.54
CA HIS A 87 -13.22 -6.15 3.50
C HIS A 87 -13.61 -6.72 2.13
N LEU A 88 -13.10 -7.91 1.77
CA LEU A 88 -13.49 -8.59 0.54
C LEU A 88 -14.98 -8.97 0.50
N ARG A 89 -15.57 -9.34 1.64
CA ARG A 89 -17.02 -9.61 1.76
C ARG A 89 -17.86 -8.35 1.61
N ASP A 90 -17.41 -7.22 2.12
CA ASP A 90 -18.07 -5.91 1.92
C ASP A 90 -18.15 -5.55 0.42
N PHE A 91 -17.18 -6.05 -0.36
CA PHE A 91 -17.16 -5.99 -1.83
C PHE A 91 -17.80 -7.20 -2.53
N ASN A 92 -18.68 -7.94 -1.85
CA ASN A 92 -19.40 -9.10 -2.40
C ASN A 92 -18.50 -10.17 -3.02
N LYS A 93 -17.22 -10.26 -2.64
CA LYS A 93 -16.32 -11.31 -3.12
C LYS A 93 -16.68 -12.62 -2.42
N VAL A 94 -16.90 -13.67 -3.19
CA VAL A 94 -17.38 -14.96 -2.68
C VAL A 94 -16.18 -15.87 -2.38
N ASN A 95 -16.18 -16.48 -1.20
CA ASN A 95 -15.16 -17.46 -0.77
C ASN A 95 -13.70 -16.99 -0.95
N PRO A 96 -13.30 -15.83 -0.38
CA PRO A 96 -11.90 -15.40 -0.45
C PRO A 96 -10.97 -16.43 0.20
N ARG A 97 -9.81 -16.66 -0.41
CA ARG A 97 -8.79 -17.60 0.08
C ARG A 97 -7.42 -16.97 0.00
N ILE A 98 -6.57 -17.28 0.96
CA ILE A 98 -5.16 -16.89 0.92
C ILE A 98 -4.40 -18.03 0.23
N VAL A 99 -3.79 -17.71 -0.91
CA VAL A 99 -2.98 -18.67 -1.68
C VAL A 99 -1.55 -18.69 -1.15
N GLU A 100 -1.02 -17.53 -0.80
CA GLU A 100 0.33 -17.34 -0.29
C GLU A 100 0.35 -16.17 0.69
N GLN A 101 1.18 -16.27 1.72
CA GLN A 101 1.46 -15.17 2.63
C GLN A 101 2.96 -15.12 2.91
N VAL A 102 3.58 -13.97 2.64
CA VAL A 102 4.99 -13.71 2.91
C VAL A 102 5.09 -12.54 3.89
N LYS A 103 5.90 -12.70 4.95
CA LYS A 103 6.23 -11.62 5.87
C LYS A 103 7.64 -11.12 5.60
N TRP A 104 7.80 -9.80 5.57
CA TRP A 104 9.08 -9.15 5.31
C TRP A 104 9.58 -8.47 6.60
N ASN A 105 10.71 -8.92 7.14
CA ASN A 105 11.27 -8.38 8.40
C ASN A 105 11.69 -6.91 8.33
N PHE A 106 11.96 -6.38 7.13
CA PHE A 106 12.58 -5.07 6.95
C PHE A 106 12.05 -4.30 5.72
N TYR A 107 10.79 -4.53 5.32
CA TYR A 107 10.22 -3.92 4.11
C TYR A 107 10.22 -2.39 4.17
N PHE A 108 9.98 -1.82 5.35
CA PHE A 108 10.04 -0.38 5.56
C PHE A 108 10.63 -0.06 6.94
N PRO A 109 11.58 0.89 7.06
CA PRO A 109 12.09 1.30 8.35
C PRO A 109 10.98 1.89 9.22
N ASN A 110 10.78 1.30 10.40
CA ASN A 110 9.82 1.81 11.38
C ASN A 110 10.44 3.00 12.12
N TYR A 111 9.89 4.19 11.92
CA TYR A 111 10.27 5.37 12.69
C TYR A 111 9.33 5.56 13.88
N PRO A 112 9.85 5.96 15.05
CA PRO A 112 9.02 6.46 16.13
C PRO A 112 8.13 7.62 15.66
N PRO A 113 6.94 7.79 16.25
CA PRO A 113 6.12 8.98 16.03
C PRO A 113 6.92 10.28 16.26
N GLY A 114 6.77 11.27 15.38
CA GLY A 114 7.45 12.57 15.49
C GLY A 114 8.77 12.70 14.72
N VAL A 115 9.26 11.62 14.10
CA VAL A 115 10.52 11.61 13.32
C VAL A 115 10.34 12.13 11.89
N ALA A 116 9.12 12.46 11.46
CA ALA A 116 8.85 13.02 10.13
C ALA A 116 9.66 14.29 9.82
N THR A 117 10.03 15.08 10.84
CA THR A 117 10.91 16.24 10.66
C THR A 117 12.37 15.85 10.41
N ALA A 118 12.83 14.69 10.93
CA ALA A 118 14.19 14.20 10.74
C ALA A 118 14.49 13.75 9.30
N LEU A 119 13.46 13.60 8.46
CA LEU A 119 13.65 13.36 7.03
C LEU A 119 14.38 14.53 6.34
N TRP A 120 14.12 15.76 6.78
CA TRP A 120 14.83 16.93 6.28
C TRP A 120 16.29 16.94 6.75
N ASP A 121 16.55 16.49 7.98
CA ASP A 121 17.91 16.38 8.52
C ASP A 121 18.76 15.40 7.69
N ILE A 122 18.16 14.34 7.12
CA ILE A 122 18.86 13.39 6.24
C ILE A 122 19.37 14.09 4.97
N ILE A 123 18.63 15.07 4.43
CA ILE A 123 19.07 15.85 3.27
C ILE A 123 20.30 16.70 3.65
N ASP A 124 20.29 17.32 4.83
CA ASP A 124 21.41 18.13 5.34
C ASP A 124 22.67 17.31 5.69
N MET A 125 22.52 16.00 5.83
CA MET A 125 23.62 15.05 6.06
C MET A 125 24.28 14.55 4.77
N GLN A 126 23.66 14.74 3.61
CA GLN A 126 24.17 14.23 2.34
C GLN A 126 25.55 14.83 2.01
N GLY A 127 26.47 14.00 1.55
CA GLY A 127 27.84 14.38 1.21
C GLY A 127 28.74 14.63 2.43
N ARG A 128 28.23 14.64 3.66
CA ARG A 128 29.09 14.72 4.85
C ARG A 128 29.99 13.49 4.92
N TYR A 129 31.29 13.73 5.15
CA TYR A 129 32.31 12.67 5.16
C TYR A 129 32.30 11.80 3.89
N ASN A 130 31.95 12.37 2.73
CA ASN A 130 31.79 11.64 1.46
C ASN A 130 30.81 10.47 1.56
N THR A 131 29.73 10.63 2.32
CA THR A 131 28.68 9.61 2.50
C THR A 131 27.34 10.13 1.97
N TRP A 132 26.62 9.27 1.24
CA TRP A 132 25.29 9.55 0.73
C TRP A 132 24.32 8.48 1.19
N TYR A 133 23.14 8.91 1.65
CA TYR A 133 22.08 8.02 2.10
C TYR A 133 20.99 7.99 1.03
N ILE A 134 20.69 6.80 0.50
CA ILE A 134 19.81 6.59 -0.66
C ILE A 134 18.84 5.42 -0.45
N GLY A 135 17.88 5.26 -1.35
CA GLY A 135 17.01 4.08 -1.35
C GLY A 135 15.86 4.17 -0.34
N ALA A 136 15.22 3.02 -0.08
CA ALA A 136 14.14 2.91 0.92
C ALA A 136 14.61 3.25 2.35
N SER A 137 15.93 3.28 2.59
CA SER A 137 16.53 3.61 3.90
C SER A 137 16.29 5.05 4.35
N VAL A 138 15.89 5.93 3.43
CA VAL A 138 15.51 7.33 3.71
C VAL A 138 13.99 7.55 3.72
N SER A 139 13.24 6.51 4.10
CA SER A 139 11.77 6.52 4.33
C SER A 139 10.87 6.66 3.09
N PHE A 140 11.27 6.10 1.95
CA PHE A 140 10.36 5.89 0.83
C PHE A 140 9.88 4.43 0.78
N ASP A 141 8.57 4.22 0.90
CA ASP A 141 7.91 2.91 0.88
C ASP A 141 7.51 2.47 -0.54
N TYR A 142 7.76 3.31 -1.53
CA TYR A 142 7.47 3.06 -2.94
C TYR A 142 8.67 3.40 -3.84
N ILE A 143 8.77 2.68 -4.96
CA ILE A 143 9.93 2.70 -5.86
C ILE A 143 10.09 4.08 -6.50
N GLU A 144 9.01 4.72 -6.90
CA GLU A 144 9.02 6.03 -7.54
C GLU A 144 9.62 7.07 -6.59
N GLY A 145 9.26 7.05 -5.31
CA GLY A 145 9.81 7.94 -4.30
C GLY A 145 11.31 7.74 -4.11
N VAL A 146 11.77 6.49 -4.13
CA VAL A 146 13.20 6.17 -4.12
C VAL A 146 13.92 6.75 -5.34
N ILE A 147 13.35 6.56 -6.54
CA ILE A 147 13.94 7.06 -7.80
C ILE A 147 13.97 8.59 -7.81
N GLU A 148 12.87 9.24 -7.47
CA GLU A 148 12.74 10.69 -7.42
C GLU A 148 13.71 11.30 -6.42
N TYR A 149 13.86 10.70 -5.24
CA TYR A 149 14.82 11.14 -4.25
C TYR A 149 16.27 10.99 -4.74
N ASN A 150 16.61 9.86 -5.36
CA ASN A 150 17.93 9.67 -5.92
C ASN A 150 18.23 10.70 -7.03
N HIS A 151 17.24 11.01 -7.88
CA HIS A 151 17.36 12.08 -8.88
C HIS A 151 17.53 13.46 -8.24
N LEU A 152 16.83 13.75 -7.14
CA LEU A 152 17.01 14.99 -6.39
C LEU A 152 18.45 15.12 -5.88
N LEU A 153 19.03 14.06 -5.30
CA LEU A 153 20.41 14.08 -4.83
C LEU A 153 21.41 14.33 -5.95
N LEU A 154 21.23 13.68 -7.11
CA LEU A 154 22.08 13.91 -8.27
C LEU A 154 22.04 15.36 -8.76
N ARG A 155 20.91 16.07 -8.60
CA ARG A 155 20.79 17.50 -8.96
C ARG A 155 21.43 18.42 -7.92
N LEU A 156 21.33 18.07 -6.63
CA LEU A 156 21.85 18.90 -5.54
C LEU A 156 23.37 18.82 -5.39
N PHE A 157 23.97 17.69 -5.77
CA PHE A 157 25.40 17.40 -5.58
C PHE A 157 26.15 17.15 -6.89
N GLN A 158 25.64 17.72 -7.98
CA GLN A 158 26.31 17.78 -9.29
C GLN A 158 27.40 18.85 -9.34
#